data_AF-A0A2V6Q7E6-F1
#
_entry.id   AF-A0A2V6Q7E6-F1
#
_cell.length_a   1.000
_cell.length_b   1.000
_cell.length_c   1.000
_cell.angle_alpha   90.00
_cell.angle_beta   90.00
_cell.angle_gamma   90.00
#
_symmetry.space_group_name_H-M   'P 1'
#
loop_
_entity.id
_entity.type
_entity.pdbx_description
1 polymer ?
#
loop_
_entity_poly.entity_id
_entity_poly.type
_entity_poly.pdbx_seq_one_letter_code
_entity_poly.pdbx_strand_id
1 'polypeptide(L)'
;MFQLRKLGHVVLNVTDLEASVRFYTEVLGLSISDRYPDSMVPGGMVFMCVSTDHHGVALVGGASKLERSTLNHFAFEVGSPDEVFRARAWLRKHDVPIVFEGRRRAGCQLAIEFRDPDGNNLEIYWGIDQVGTTGGSRPASEWRPARSLEDAVANPVPGQRLPPIAIDTV
;
A
#
# COMPACT_ATOMS: atom_id res chain seq x y z
N MET A 1 1.54 -17.17 -14.34
CA MET A 1 0.48 -16.16 -14.56
C MET A 1 -0.03 -15.71 -13.19
N PHE A 2 -0.40 -14.44 -13.01
CA PHE A 2 -0.96 -13.92 -11.75
C PHE A 2 -2.42 -13.49 -11.97
N GLN A 3 -3.21 -13.41 -10.89
CA GLN A 3 -4.61 -12.99 -10.96
C GLN A 3 -4.91 -11.89 -9.94
N LEU A 4 -5.41 -10.74 -10.44
CA LEU A 4 -5.96 -9.68 -9.59
C LEU A 4 -7.31 -10.13 -9.02
N ARG A 5 -7.53 -9.90 -7.73
CA ARG A 5 -8.73 -10.36 -7.03
C ARG A 5 -9.74 -9.25 -6.78
N LYS A 6 -9.27 -8.13 -6.24
CA LYS A 6 -10.10 -6.96 -5.92
C LYS A 6 -9.28 -5.68 -6.00
N LEU A 7 -9.98 -4.55 -6.08
CA LEU A 7 -9.43 -3.27 -5.69
C LEU A 7 -9.24 -3.29 -4.17
N GLY A 8 -8.04 -2.97 -3.70
CA GLY A 8 -7.66 -2.99 -2.28
C GLY A 8 -7.85 -1.64 -1.62
N HIS A 9 -6.99 -0.69 -1.96
CA HIS A 9 -7.01 0.65 -1.40
C HIS A 9 -6.82 1.74 -2.44
N VAL A 10 -7.23 2.96 -2.05
CA VAL A 10 -7.00 4.20 -2.79
C VAL A 10 -6.27 5.18 -1.89
N VAL A 11 -5.27 5.86 -2.45
CA VAL A 11 -4.55 6.93 -1.75
C VAL A 11 -4.76 8.24 -2.47
N LEU A 12 -5.09 9.28 -1.71
CA LEU A 12 -5.39 10.60 -2.22
C LEU A 12 -4.38 11.64 -1.71
N ASN A 13 -3.89 12.48 -2.62
CA ASN A 13 -3.22 13.72 -2.30
C ASN A 13 -4.29 14.77 -1.91
N VAL A 14 -4.13 15.38 -0.74
CA VAL A 14 -5.04 16.40 -0.20
C VAL A 14 -4.28 17.67 0.17
N THR A 15 -4.94 18.81 0.01
CA THR A 15 -4.33 20.12 0.28
C THR A 15 -4.25 20.44 1.77
N ASP A 16 -5.24 19.96 2.54
CA ASP A 16 -5.33 20.11 4.00
C ASP A 16 -5.64 18.74 4.61
N LEU A 17 -4.60 18.10 5.16
CA LEU A 17 -4.69 16.74 5.68
C LEU A 17 -5.70 16.62 6.81
N GLU A 18 -5.66 17.53 7.80
CA GLU A 18 -6.53 17.42 8.97
C GLU A 18 -7.98 17.77 8.64
N ALA A 19 -8.24 18.70 7.71
CA ALA A 19 -9.60 18.93 7.21
C ALA A 19 -10.17 17.70 6.52
N SER A 20 -9.38 17.03 5.67
CA SER A 20 -9.80 15.78 5.03
C SER A 20 -10.00 14.67 6.07
N VAL A 21 -9.09 14.51 7.03
CA VAL A 21 -9.23 13.49 8.09
C VAL A 21 -10.56 13.67 8.84
N ARG A 22 -10.90 14.90 9.28
CA ARG A 22 -12.19 15.15 9.94
C ARG A 22 -13.37 14.75 9.06
N PHE A 23 -13.33 15.04 7.77
CA PHE A 23 -14.38 14.60 6.85
C PHE A 23 -14.50 13.07 6.82
N TYR A 24 -13.39 12.35 6.60
CA TYR A 24 -13.43 10.89 6.52
C TYR A 24 -13.80 10.22 7.86
N THR A 25 -13.42 10.77 9.00
CA THR A 25 -13.71 10.17 10.31
C THR A 25 -15.06 10.60 10.89
N GLU A 26 -15.41 11.88 10.81
CA GLU A 26 -16.61 12.42 11.47
C GLU A 26 -17.85 12.40 10.55
N VAL A 27 -17.67 12.54 9.24
CA VAL A 27 -18.78 12.51 8.26
C VAL A 27 -18.98 11.11 7.69
N LEU A 28 -17.91 10.45 7.26
CA LEU A 28 -17.98 9.09 6.69
C LEU A 28 -17.83 7.97 7.73
N GLY A 29 -17.37 8.28 8.94
CA GLY A 29 -17.27 7.29 10.02
C GLY A 29 -16.10 6.32 9.92
N LEU A 30 -15.04 6.64 9.14
CA LEU A 30 -13.88 5.77 9.02
C LEU A 30 -13.00 5.82 10.28
N SER A 31 -12.38 4.70 10.62
CA SER A 31 -11.42 4.59 11.72
C SER A 31 -9.99 4.73 11.22
N ILE A 32 -9.16 5.49 11.94
CA ILE A 32 -7.73 5.63 11.65
C ILE A 32 -6.99 4.37 12.12
N SER A 33 -6.16 3.80 11.25
CA SER A 33 -5.23 2.72 11.60
C SER A 33 -3.85 3.25 11.95
N ASP A 34 -3.32 4.17 11.16
CA ASP A 34 -1.97 4.72 11.33
C ASP A 34 -1.84 6.17 10.86
N ARG A 35 -0.82 6.85 11.39
CA ARG A 35 -0.42 8.19 10.99
C ARG A 35 1.09 8.26 10.78
N TYR A 36 1.50 8.87 9.67
CA TYR A 36 2.86 9.33 9.47
C TYR A 36 2.95 10.84 9.68
N PRO A 37 3.86 11.30 10.55
CA PRO A 37 4.15 12.72 10.68
C PRO A 37 4.91 13.23 9.45
N ASP A 38 4.99 14.55 9.33
CA ASP A 38 5.73 15.27 8.29
C ASP A 38 7.19 14.79 8.14
N SER A 39 7.83 14.42 9.25
CA SER A 39 9.21 13.91 9.26
C SER A 39 9.39 12.55 8.58
N MET A 40 8.31 11.80 8.34
CA MET A 40 8.33 10.53 7.59
C MET A 40 7.84 10.70 6.16
N VAL A 41 6.83 11.53 5.94
CA VAL A 41 6.27 11.88 4.63
C VAL A 41 5.96 13.37 4.65
N PRO A 42 6.57 14.19 3.77
CA PRO A 42 6.26 15.61 3.70
C PRO A 42 4.76 15.86 3.53
N GLY A 43 4.18 16.74 4.34
CA GLY A 43 2.74 16.98 4.41
C GLY A 43 1.96 15.98 5.27
N GLY A 44 2.61 14.92 5.77
CA GLY A 44 2.01 13.86 6.57
C GLY A 44 1.20 12.85 5.75
N MET A 45 0.85 11.73 6.39
CA MET A 45 -0.02 10.72 5.79
C MET A 45 -0.93 10.07 6.86
N VAL A 46 -2.19 9.76 6.52
CA VAL A 46 -3.12 9.08 7.42
C VAL A 46 -3.78 7.90 6.71
N PHE A 47 -3.80 6.75 7.38
CA PHE A 47 -4.38 5.49 6.89
C PHE A 47 -5.70 5.23 7.61
N MET A 48 -6.73 4.80 6.87
CA MET A 48 -8.07 4.59 7.42
C MET A 48 -8.71 3.29 6.92
N CYS A 49 -9.32 2.56 7.85
CA CYS A 49 -9.99 1.29 7.60
C CYS A 49 -11.35 1.51 6.93
N VAL A 50 -11.61 0.76 5.86
CA VAL A 50 -12.95 0.62 5.24
C VAL A 50 -13.51 -0.78 5.53
N SER A 51 -12.63 -1.74 5.80
CA SER A 51 -12.92 -3.15 6.13
C SER A 51 -12.02 -3.57 7.30
N THR A 52 -11.79 -4.87 7.47
CA THR A 52 -10.76 -5.39 8.39
C THR A 52 -9.34 -5.16 7.90
N ASP A 53 -9.16 -4.79 6.62
CA ASP A 53 -7.87 -4.42 6.05
C ASP A 53 -7.32 -3.17 6.76
N HIS A 54 -6.00 -3.12 6.96
CA HIS A 54 -5.31 -1.98 7.59
C HIS A 54 -5.73 -0.64 7.00
N HIS A 55 -5.95 -0.56 5.69
CA HIS A 55 -6.53 0.61 5.07
C HIS A 55 -7.27 0.25 3.79
N GLY A 56 -8.38 0.94 3.56
CA GLY A 56 -9.01 1.03 2.23
C GLY A 56 -8.86 2.43 1.62
N VAL A 57 -8.62 3.45 2.47
CA VAL A 57 -8.34 4.83 2.06
C VAL A 57 -7.12 5.32 2.83
N ALA A 58 -6.21 6.02 2.14
CA ALA A 58 -5.19 6.83 2.80
C ALA A 58 -5.10 8.23 2.18
N LEU A 59 -4.61 9.18 2.97
CA LEU A 59 -4.49 10.59 2.60
C LEU A 59 -3.04 11.03 2.78
N VAL A 60 -2.48 11.70 1.76
CA VAL A 60 -1.16 12.34 1.80
C VAL A 60 -1.38 13.85 1.73
N GLY A 61 -0.87 14.59 2.71
CA GLY A 61 -1.02 16.05 2.75
C GLY A 61 -0.05 16.79 1.84
N GLY A 62 -0.21 18.12 1.76
CA GLY A 62 0.74 19.00 1.06
C GLY A 62 0.52 19.13 -0.45
N ALA A 63 -0.59 18.63 -0.98
CA ALA A 63 -0.93 18.79 -2.38
C ALA A 63 -1.14 20.28 -2.74
N SER A 64 -0.77 20.68 -3.96
CA SER A 64 -1.10 22.01 -4.48
C SER A 64 -2.55 22.05 -4.95
N LYS A 65 -3.27 23.15 -4.66
CA LYS A 65 -4.65 23.38 -5.15
C LYS A 65 -4.77 23.39 -6.68
N LEU A 66 -3.65 23.52 -7.39
CA LEU A 66 -3.59 23.57 -8.86
C LEU A 66 -3.42 22.18 -9.49
N GLU A 67 -3.21 21.12 -8.72
CA GLU A 67 -3.11 19.77 -9.26
C GLU A 67 -4.50 19.24 -9.65
N ARG A 68 -4.63 18.81 -10.92
CA ARG A 68 -5.89 18.32 -11.50
C ARG A 68 -6.28 16.93 -11.02
N SER A 69 -5.34 16.17 -10.46
CA SER A 69 -5.59 14.83 -9.92
C SER A 69 -5.19 14.78 -8.46
N THR A 70 -6.16 14.52 -7.59
CA THR A 70 -5.93 14.18 -6.19
C THR A 70 -5.58 12.71 -6.02
N LEU A 71 -5.56 11.89 -7.08
CA LEU A 71 -5.22 10.48 -6.97
C LEU A 71 -3.69 10.34 -6.81
N ASN A 72 -3.26 9.78 -5.68
CA ASN A 72 -1.86 9.40 -5.48
C ASN A 72 -1.60 8.04 -6.16
N HIS A 73 -2.33 7.01 -5.76
CA HIS A 73 -2.35 5.69 -6.39
C HIS A 73 -3.61 4.89 -5.99
N PHE A 74 -3.82 3.77 -6.66
CA PHE A 74 -4.78 2.74 -6.28
C PHE A 74 -4.15 1.35 -6.43
N ALA A 75 -4.63 0.40 -5.65
CA ALA A 75 -3.96 -0.88 -5.47
C ALA A 75 -4.87 -2.08 -5.76
N PHE A 76 -4.28 -3.13 -6.31
CA PHE A 76 -4.93 -4.41 -6.57
C PHE A 76 -4.33 -5.52 -5.71
N GLU A 77 -5.21 -6.29 -5.07
CA GLU A 77 -4.79 -7.45 -4.29
C GLU A 77 -4.62 -8.68 -5.17
N VAL A 78 -3.52 -9.41 -4.98
CA VAL A 78 -3.31 -10.77 -5.52
C VAL A 78 -3.42 -11.82 -4.41
N GLY A 79 -3.48 -13.09 -4.79
CA GLY A 79 -3.88 -14.15 -3.88
C GLY A 79 -2.82 -14.81 -3.03
N SER A 80 -1.56 -14.62 -3.38
CA SER A 80 -0.42 -15.21 -2.71
C SER A 80 0.80 -14.31 -2.91
N PRO A 81 1.82 -14.36 -2.04
CA PRO A 81 3.03 -13.55 -2.22
C PRO A 81 3.76 -13.89 -3.52
N ASP A 82 3.70 -15.15 -3.96
CA ASP A 82 4.26 -15.60 -5.24
C ASP A 82 3.67 -14.84 -6.44
N GLU A 83 2.38 -14.50 -6.38
CA GLU A 83 1.74 -13.74 -7.46
C GLU A 83 2.34 -12.34 -7.62
N VAL A 84 2.90 -11.75 -6.55
CA VAL A 84 3.61 -10.47 -6.61
C VAL A 84 4.92 -10.62 -7.41
N PHE A 85 5.65 -11.73 -7.21
CA PHE A 85 6.84 -12.05 -8.01
C PHE A 85 6.48 -12.31 -9.47
N ARG A 86 5.39 -13.03 -9.74
CA ARG A 86 4.89 -13.26 -11.09
C ARG A 86 4.42 -11.97 -11.77
N ALA A 87 3.78 -11.07 -11.02
CA ALA A 87 3.41 -9.74 -11.51
C ALA A 87 4.64 -8.92 -11.86
N ARG A 88 5.68 -8.92 -11.02
CA ARG A 88 6.97 -8.29 -11.31
C ARG A 88 7.58 -8.80 -12.61
N ALA A 89 7.69 -10.13 -12.77
CA ALA A 89 8.24 -10.74 -13.97
C ALA A 89 7.40 -10.39 -15.21
N TRP A 90 6.08 -10.38 -15.08
CA TRP A 90 5.16 -10.01 -16.16
C TRP A 90 5.32 -8.55 -16.59
N LEU A 91 5.37 -7.61 -15.65
CA LEU A 91 5.55 -6.19 -15.94
C LEU A 91 6.89 -5.94 -16.64
N ARG A 92 7.98 -6.55 -16.15
CA ARG A 92 9.31 -6.46 -16.79
C ARG A 92 9.31 -7.04 -18.20
N LYS A 93 8.63 -8.17 -18.43
CA LYS A 93 8.48 -8.77 -19.76
C LYS A 93 7.76 -7.85 -20.76
N HIS A 94 6.91 -6.96 -20.29
CA HIS A 94 6.16 -6.00 -21.11
C HIS A 94 6.74 -4.58 -21.03
N ASP A 95 8.00 -4.44 -20.62
CA ASP A 95 8.72 -3.17 -20.56
C ASP A 95 8.03 -2.10 -19.68
N VAL A 96 7.27 -2.53 -18.66
CA VAL A 96 6.65 -1.62 -17.69
C VAL A 96 7.64 -1.37 -16.54
N PRO A 97 8.13 -0.13 -16.36
CA PRO A 97 9.07 0.18 -15.28
C PRO A 97 8.42 0.05 -13.91
N ILE A 98 9.12 -0.63 -13.00
CA ILE A 98 8.73 -0.75 -11.59
C ILE A 98 9.44 0.36 -10.82
N VAL A 99 8.67 1.19 -10.12
CA VAL A 99 9.18 2.34 -9.34
C VAL A 99 9.44 1.98 -7.88
N PHE A 100 8.82 0.92 -7.38
CA PHE A 100 9.10 0.33 -6.07
C PHE A 100 8.78 -1.16 -6.07
N GLU A 101 9.58 -1.93 -5.33
CA GLU A 101 9.29 -3.32 -5.00
C GLU A 101 9.77 -3.64 -3.58
N GLY A 102 9.02 -4.45 -2.85
CA GLY A 102 9.37 -4.85 -1.49
C GLY A 102 8.21 -4.69 -0.51
N ARG A 103 8.48 -4.10 0.65
CA ARG A 103 7.50 -3.86 1.71
C ARG A 103 7.66 -2.45 2.27
N ARG A 104 6.56 -1.69 2.27
CA ARG A 104 6.50 -0.37 2.91
C ARG A 104 6.39 -0.52 4.43
N ARG A 105 6.03 0.56 5.11
CA ARG A 105 5.92 0.63 6.58
C ARG A 105 4.56 0.06 7.04
N ALA A 106 3.68 0.89 7.60
CA ALA A 106 2.30 0.56 7.96
C ALA A 106 1.57 -0.23 6.86
N GLY A 107 0.72 -1.17 7.27
CA GLY A 107 0.06 -2.14 6.39
C GLY A 107 0.90 -3.37 6.01
N CYS A 108 2.23 -3.25 5.99
CA CYS A 108 3.19 -4.36 5.87
C CYS A 108 2.98 -5.33 4.68
N GLN A 109 2.22 -4.91 3.67
CA GLN A 109 1.98 -5.67 2.45
C GLN A 109 3.25 -5.81 1.61
N LEU A 110 3.41 -6.95 0.95
CA LEU A 110 4.40 -7.12 -0.11
C LEU A 110 3.82 -6.52 -1.38
N ALA A 111 4.57 -5.63 -2.03
CA ALA A 111 4.03 -4.83 -3.11
C ALA A 111 5.06 -4.54 -4.22
N ILE A 112 4.51 -4.26 -5.39
CA ILE A 112 5.18 -3.57 -6.49
C ILE A 112 4.35 -2.35 -6.90
N GLU A 113 5.03 -1.23 -7.15
CA GLU A 113 4.41 0.00 -7.65
C GLU A 113 4.95 0.32 -9.05
N PHE A 114 4.09 0.79 -9.94
CA PHE A 114 4.39 1.10 -11.34
C PHE A 114 3.40 2.14 -11.88
N ARG A 115 3.55 2.53 -13.16
CA ARG A 115 2.62 3.46 -13.81
C ARG A 115 1.94 2.83 -15.01
N ASP A 116 0.70 3.22 -15.24
CA ASP A 116 0.00 2.93 -16.49
C ASP A 116 0.42 3.91 -17.62
N PRO A 117 -0.09 3.75 -18.87
CA PRO A 117 0.29 4.62 -19.99
C PRO A 117 -0.02 6.10 -19.81
N ASP A 118 -1.02 6.45 -18.99
CA ASP A 118 -1.41 7.84 -18.71
C ASP A 118 -0.68 8.40 -17.47
N GLY A 119 0.19 7.60 -16.85
CA GLY A 119 1.00 7.99 -15.71
C GLY A 119 0.30 7.86 -14.36
N ASN A 120 -0.87 7.21 -14.28
CA ASN A 120 -1.49 6.88 -13.00
C ASN A 120 -0.57 5.91 -12.25
N ASN A 121 -0.37 6.13 -10.95
CA ASN A 121 0.41 5.19 -10.14
C ASN A 121 -0.49 4.04 -9.68
N LEU A 122 -0.01 2.82 -9.87
CA LEU A 122 -0.70 1.58 -9.52
C LEU A 122 0.17 0.77 -8.57
N GLU A 123 -0.48 0.03 -7.67
CA GLU A 123 0.15 -0.95 -6.80
C GLU A 123 -0.46 -2.34 -7.03
N ILE A 124 0.36 -3.38 -7.06
CA ILE A 124 -0.09 -4.78 -6.90
C ILE A 124 0.51 -5.30 -5.62
N TYR A 125 -0.33 -5.82 -4.72
CA TYR A 125 0.10 -6.22 -3.39
C TYR A 125 -0.49 -7.55 -2.92
N TRP A 126 0.15 -8.12 -1.89
CA TRP A 126 -0.38 -9.23 -1.11
C TRP A 126 -0.19 -8.99 0.39
N GLY A 127 -1.16 -9.47 1.17
CA GLY A 127 -0.99 -9.70 2.60
C GLY A 127 -0.92 -8.42 3.44
N ILE A 128 -1.79 -7.44 3.13
CA ILE A 128 -2.01 -6.29 4.00
C ILE A 128 -2.47 -6.75 5.39
N ASP A 129 -1.89 -6.14 6.44
CA ASP A 129 -2.23 -6.44 7.83
C ASP A 129 -3.75 -6.31 8.05
N GLN A 130 -4.33 -7.24 8.82
CA GLN A 130 -5.74 -7.23 9.21
C GLN A 130 -5.85 -6.67 10.62
N VAL A 131 -6.48 -5.50 10.78
CA VAL A 131 -6.54 -4.74 12.04
C VAL A 131 -7.93 -4.72 12.68
N GLY A 132 -8.92 -5.34 12.02
CA GLY A 132 -10.32 -5.31 12.46
C GLY A 132 -10.94 -3.92 12.36
N THR A 133 -12.14 -3.74 12.94
CA THR A 133 -12.88 -2.46 12.91
C THR A 133 -12.60 -1.57 14.12
N THR A 134 -12.00 -2.10 15.18
CA THR A 134 -11.78 -1.41 16.47
C THR A 134 -10.35 -0.96 16.72
N GLY A 135 -9.45 -1.16 15.74
CA GLY A 135 -8.06 -0.71 15.83
C GLY A 135 -7.15 -1.66 16.60
N GLY A 136 -5.95 -1.84 16.06
CA GLY A 136 -4.94 -2.78 16.55
C GLY A 136 -3.83 -2.91 15.52
N SER A 137 -3.33 -1.77 15.02
CA SER A 137 -2.28 -1.80 14.00
C SER A 137 -0.96 -2.28 14.59
N ARG A 138 -0.15 -2.93 13.74
CA ARG A 138 1.20 -3.34 14.06
C ARG A 138 2.03 -2.13 14.51
N PRO A 139 2.73 -2.20 15.66
CA PRO A 139 3.53 -1.08 16.12
C PRO A 139 4.67 -0.77 15.15
N ALA A 140 5.05 0.51 15.06
CA ALA A 140 6.05 0.97 14.08
C ALA A 140 7.41 0.29 14.19
N SER A 141 7.78 -0.19 15.37
CA SER A 141 9.01 -0.97 15.61
C SER A 141 9.04 -2.32 14.87
N GLU A 142 7.89 -2.81 14.40
CA GLU A 142 7.76 -4.11 13.75
C GLU A 142 7.58 -4.05 12.22
N TRP A 143 7.47 -2.87 11.61
CA TRP A 143 7.12 -2.74 10.19
C TRP A 143 8.13 -3.33 9.20
N ARG A 144 9.40 -3.52 9.61
CA ARG A 144 10.50 -4.10 8.80
C ARG A 144 10.44 -3.71 7.30
N PRO A 145 10.56 -2.41 6.95
CA PRO A 145 10.49 -1.99 5.56
C PRO A 145 11.66 -2.58 4.75
N ALA A 146 11.38 -2.93 3.50
CA ALA A 146 12.33 -3.59 2.60
C ALA A 146 12.25 -2.96 1.21
N ARG A 147 13.39 -2.85 0.52
CA ARG A 147 13.52 -2.26 -0.83
C ARG A 147 13.61 -3.31 -1.96
N SER A 148 13.35 -4.57 -1.64
CA SER A 148 13.19 -5.65 -2.62
C SER A 148 12.18 -6.68 -2.11
N LEU A 149 11.56 -7.43 -3.02
CA LEU A 149 10.67 -8.54 -2.64
C LEU A 149 11.44 -9.66 -1.93
N GLU A 150 12.66 -9.93 -2.38
CA GLU A 150 13.55 -10.92 -1.80
C GLU A 150 13.84 -10.62 -0.32
N ASP A 151 14.22 -9.38 0.00
CA ASP A 151 14.46 -8.94 1.38
C ASP A 151 13.18 -8.98 2.23
N ALA A 152 12.05 -8.54 1.66
CA ALA A 152 10.77 -8.57 2.36
C ALA A 152 10.35 -9.99 2.79
N VAL A 153 10.61 -10.98 1.92
CA VAL A 153 10.36 -12.41 2.14
C VAL A 153 11.37 -13.03 3.10
N ALA A 154 12.66 -12.72 2.94
CA ALA A 154 13.72 -13.24 3.80
C ALA A 154 13.59 -12.73 5.25
N ASN A 155 13.03 -11.53 5.43
CA ASN A 155 12.87 -10.86 6.71
C ASN A 155 11.39 -10.55 7.00
N PRO A 156 10.50 -11.54 7.21
CA PRO A 156 9.07 -11.29 7.40
C PRO A 156 8.80 -10.44 8.66
N VAL A 157 7.71 -9.68 8.67
CA VAL A 157 7.24 -9.01 9.91
C VAL A 157 6.75 -10.05 10.93
N PRO A 158 6.79 -9.75 12.24
CA PRO A 158 6.30 -10.67 13.26
C PRO A 158 4.88 -11.19 12.98
N GLY A 159 4.69 -12.50 12.99
CA GLY A 159 3.38 -13.13 12.73
C GLY A 159 2.94 -13.20 11.26
N GLN A 160 3.68 -12.61 10.30
CA GLN A 160 3.40 -12.79 8.88
C GLN A 160 3.80 -14.21 8.45
N ARG A 161 2.80 -15.02 8.13
CA ARG A 161 3.00 -16.40 7.62
C ARG A 161 3.11 -16.37 6.10
N LEU A 162 4.32 -16.59 5.60
CA LEU A 162 4.58 -16.70 4.17
C LEU A 162 4.36 -18.16 3.73
N PRO A 163 3.41 -18.44 2.81
CA PRO A 163 3.37 -19.73 2.13
C PRO A 163 4.63 -19.91 1.26
N PRO A 164 4.95 -21.14 0.82
CA PRO A 164 6.04 -21.39 -0.10
C PRO A 164 5.93 -20.50 -1.35
N ILE A 165 7.04 -19.88 -1.74
CA ILE A 165 7.15 -19.05 -2.93
C ILE A 165 7.92 -19.86 -3.97
N ALA A 166 7.27 -20.16 -5.08
CA ALA A 166 7.89 -20.72 -6.26
C ALA A 166 8.58 -19.57 -7.00
N ILE A 167 9.79 -19.23 -6.56
CA ILE A 167 10.64 -18.33 -7.33
C ILE A 167 11.05 -19.10 -8.58
N ASP A 168 10.29 -18.96 -9.66
CA ASP A 168 10.74 -19.33 -10.98
C ASP A 168 11.96 -18.44 -11.25
N THR A 169 13.15 -19.00 -11.05
CA THR A 169 14.41 -18.43 -11.54
C THR A 169 14.30 -18.33 -13.05
N VAL A 170 13.96 -17.14 -13.54
CA VAL A 170 14.12 -16.75 -14.94
C VAL A 170 15.43 -15.98 -15.06
#